data_AF-A0A925ZAX0-F1
#
_entry.id   AF-A0A925ZAX0-F1
#
_cell.length_a   1.000
_cell.length_b   1.000
_cell.length_c   1.000
_cell.angle_alpha   90.00
_cell.angle_beta   90.00
_cell.angle_gamma   90.00
#
_symmetry.space_group_name_H-M   'P 1'
#
loop_
_entity.id
_entity.type
_entity.pdbx_description
1 polymer ?
#
loop_
_entity_poly.entity_id
_entity_poly.type
_entity_poly.pdbx_seq_one_letter_code
_entity_poly.pdbx_strand_id
1 'polypeptide(L)' 'MYLPAHFKEERPEVLHALLRAHPLGLLITQDASSEMSANSVPFVLDADPAGGPGVLRAHVARANP' A
#
# COMPACT_ATOMS: atom_id res chain seq x y z
N MET A 1 7.87 -6.44 8.10
CA MET A 1 8.25 -5.45 9.13
C MET A 1 7.63 -5.87 10.45
N TYR A 2 8.34 -5.76 11.58
CA TYR A 2 7.79 -6.12 12.89
C TYR A 2 6.81 -5.03 13.36
N LEU A 3 5.59 -5.42 13.74
CA LEU A 3 4.58 -4.53 14.33
C LEU A 3 4.25 -5.03 15.74
N PRO A 4 4.77 -4.38 16.80
CA PRO A 4 4.42 -4.71 18.18
C PRO A 4 2.90 -4.67 18.41
N ALA A 5 2.37 -5.56 19.26
CA ALA A 5 0.93 -5.65 19.53
C ALA A 5 0.33 -4.33 20.02
N HIS A 6 1.08 -3.54 20.79
CA HIS A 6 0.65 -2.22 21.27
C HIS A 6 0.43 -1.19 20.16
N PHE A 7 1.01 -1.39 18.98
CA PHE A 7 0.87 -0.50 17.82
C PHE A 7 -0.02 -1.09 16.72
N LYS A 8 -0.64 -2.25 16.98
CA LYS A 8 -1.52 -2.90 16.02
C LYS A 8 -2.83 -2.12 15.94
N GLU A 9 -3.10 -1.54 14.78
CA GLU A 9 -4.39 -0.95 14.43
C GLU A 9 -5.03 -1.83 13.36
N GLU A 10 -6.30 -2.19 13.55
CA GLU A 10 -7.04 -3.09 12.66
C GLU A 10 -8.35 -2.47 12.17
N ARG A 11 -8.72 -1.29 12.67
CA ARG A 11 -9.93 -0.58 12.27
C ARG A 11 -9.77 0.00 10.86
N PRO A 12 -10.54 -0.47 9.85
CA PRO A 12 -10.41 -0.02 8.48
C PRO A 12 -10.58 1.49 8.33
N GLU A 13 -11.47 2.12 9.08
CA GLU A 13 -11.73 3.57 9.02
C GLU A 13 -10.50 4.40 9.42
N VAL A 14 -9.74 3.95 10.44
CA VAL A 14 -8.51 4.62 10.88
C VAL A 14 -7.40 4.42 9.85
N LEU A 15 -7.22 3.18 9.38
CA LEU A 15 -6.21 2.85 8.37
C LEU A 15 -6.47 3.56 7.04
N HIS A 16 -7.73 3.61 6.60
CA HIS A 16 -8.13 4.30 5.37
C HIS A 16 -7.98 5.81 5.49
N ALA A 17 -8.22 6.40 6.67
CA ALA A 17 -7.95 7.81 6.92
C ALA A 17 -6.45 8.13 6.82
N LEU A 18 -5.60 7.26 7.38
CA LEU A 18 -4.14 7.40 7.28
C LEU A 18 -3.66 7.36 5.82
N LEU A 19 -4.14 6.39 5.03
CA LEU A 19 -3.80 6.26 3.61
C LEU A 19 -4.20 7.50 2.80
N ARG A 20 -5.37 8.09 3.07
CA ARG A 20 -5.83 9.32 2.40
C ARG A 20 -5.01 10.54 2.79
N ALA A 21 -4.60 10.64 4.06
CA ALA A 21 -3.79 11.75 4.56
C ALA A 21 -2.33 11.67 4.06
N HIS A 22 -1.81 10.46 3.84
CA HIS A 22 -0.43 10.19 3.44
C HIS A 22 -0.38 9.26 2.23
N PRO A 23 -0.65 9.76 1.02
CA PRO A 23 -0.82 8.92 -0.16
C PRO A 23 0.50 8.36 -0.73
N LEU A 24 1.67 8.83 -0.27
CA LEU A 24 2.95 8.31 -0.72
C LEU A 24 3.29 7.02 0.04
N GLY A 25 3.41 5.90 -0.68
CA GLY A 25 3.77 4.60 -0.12
C GLY A 25 4.93 3.94 -0.87
N LEU A 26 5.34 2.76 -0.41
CA LEU A 26 6.39 1.96 -1.01
C LEU A 26 5.81 0.67 -1.60
N LEU A 27 5.86 0.50 -2.92
CA LEU A 27 5.53 -0.75 -3.59
C LEU A 27 6.75 -1.66 -3.56
N ILE A 28 6.71 -2.69 -2.71
CA ILE A 28 7.77 -3.70 -2.64
C ILE A 28 7.32 -4.93 -3.43
N THR A 29 8.09 -5.30 -4.44
CA THR A 29 7.86 -6.50 -5.27
C THR A 29 9.11 -7.35 -5.29
N GLN A 30 8.92 -8.66 -5.38
CA GLN A 30 10.00 -9.61 -5.64
C GLN A 30 9.79 -10.21 -7.03
N ASP A 31 10.84 -10.31 -7.83
CA ASP A 31 10.79 -10.92 -9.14
C ASP A 31 11.04 -12.44 -9.09
N ALA A 32 11.01 -13.10 -10.26
CA ALA A 32 11.23 -14.54 -10.37
C ALA A 32 12.65 -14.97 -9.98
N SER A 33 13.63 -14.06 -10.07
CA SER A 33 15.02 -14.23 -9.65
C SER A 33 15.24 -13.99 -8.15
N SER A 34 14.16 -13.74 -7.39
CA SER A 34 14.20 -13.34 -5.98
C SER A 34 14.82 -11.97 -5.72
N GLU A 35 15.03 -11.15 -6.75
CA GLU A 35 15.46 -9.77 -6.60
C GLU A 35 14.29 -8.91 -6.11
N MET A 36 14.58 -8.05 -5.13
CA MET A 36 13.60 -7.14 -4.56
C MET A 36 13.70 -5.76 -5.19
N SER A 37 12.56 -5.20 -5.58
CA SER A 37 12.41 -3.80 -5.98
C SER A 37 11.50 -3.08 -5.00
N ALA A 38 11.83 -1.82 -4.69
CA ALA A 38 11.07 -0.96 -3.80
C ALA A 38 10.86 0.40 -4.46
N ASN A 39 9.63 0.66 -4.94
CA ASN A 39 9.29 1.87 -5.68
C ASN A 39 8.42 2.80 -4.83
N SER A 40 8.90 4.01 -4.56
CA SER A 40 8.10 5.03 -3.87
C SER A 40 7.11 5.67 -4.85
N VAL A 41 5.81 5.42 -4.65
CA VAL A 41 4.76 5.91 -5.56
C VAL A 41 3.53 6.41 -4.79
N PRO A 42 2.79 7.38 -5.35
CA PRO A 42 1.49 7.76 -4.83
C PRO A 42 0.47 6.64 -5.02
N PHE A 43 -0.35 6.41 -4.00
CA PHE A 43 -1.48 5.49 -3.99
C PHE A 43 -2.80 6.24 -3.80
N VAL A 44 -3.85 5.73 -4.44
CA VAL A 44 -5.24 6.11 -4.20
C VAL A 44 -5.97 4.89 -3.67
N LEU A 45 -6.64 5.04 -2.53
CA LEU A 45 -7.50 4.00 -1.97
C LEU A 45 -8.90 4.08 -2.60
N ASP A 46 -9.29 2.99 -3.24
CA ASP A 46 -10.64 2.68 -3.70
C ASP A 46 -11.30 1.81 -2.61
N ALA A 47 -12.01 2.43 -1.67
CA ALA A 47 -12.53 1.76 -0.48
C ALA A 47 -13.73 0.85 -0.82
N ASP A 48 -13.80 -0.31 -0.17
CA ASP A 48 -14.94 -1.23 -0.28
C ASP A 48 -16.18 -0.63 0.42
N PRO A 49 -17.32 -0.46 -0.27
CA PRO A 49 -18.57 0.00 0.35
C PRO A 49 -19.05 -0.87 1.53
N ALA A 50 -18.68 -2.15 1.57
CA ALA A 50 -19.00 -3.07 2.67
C ALA A 50 -18.02 -2.97 3.86
N GLY A 51 -17.02 -2.09 3.80
CA GLY A 51 -16.05 -1.88 4.88
C GLY A 51 -14.86 -2.85 4.86
N GLY A 52 -14.68 -3.60 3.77
CA GLY A 52 -13.49 -4.41 3.54
C GLY A 52 -12.22 -3.58 3.23
N PRO A 53 -11.09 -4.25 2.95
CA PRO A 53 -9.78 -3.60 2.75
C PRO A 53 -9.69 -2.69 1.52
N GLY A 54 -10.63 -2.77 0.58
CA GLY A 54 -10.60 -1.99 -0.66
C GLY A 54 -9.43 -2.34 -1.59
N VAL A 55 -9.14 -1.46 -2.55
CA VAL A 55 -8.08 -1.62 -3.55
C VAL A 55 -7.17 -0.39 -3.53
N LEU A 56 -5.86 -0.61 -3.44
CA LEU A 56 -4.86 0.43 -3.65
C LEU A 56 -4.49 0.52 -5.13
N ARG A 57 -4.64 1.71 -5.72
CA ARG A 57 -4.28 2.00 -7.11
C ARG A 57 -3.06 2.91 -7.14
N ALA A 58 -2.05 2.58 -7.94
CA ALA A 58 -0.88 3.41 -8.21
C ALA A 58 -0.48 3.29 -9.67
N HIS A 59 0.33 4.24 -10.14
CA HIS A 59 0.89 4.23 -11.48
C HIS A 59 2.41 4.07 -11.42
N VAL A 60 2.92 3.06 -12.13
CA VAL A 60 4.36 2.84 -12.33
C VAL A 60 4.60 2.85 -13.84
N ALA A 61 5.52 3.69 -14.31
CA ALA A 61 5.87 3.71 -15.72
C ALA A 61 6.47 2.35 -16.11
N ARG A 62 6.13 1.85 -17.31
CA ARG A 62 6.78 0.67 -17.86
C ARG A 62 8.28 0.96 -18.01
N ALA A 63 9.12 0.01 -17.64
CA ALA A 63 10.55 0.08 -17.96
C ALA A 63 10.71 0.29 -19.48
N ASN A 64 11.56 1.25 -19.86
CA ASN A 64 11.86 1.47 -21.27
C ASN A 64 12.68 0.27 -21.77
N PRO A 65 12.28 -0.41 -22.86
CA PRO A 65 13.04 -1.52 -23.44
C PRO A 65 14.39 -1.08 -24.03
#